data_AF-A0A7S3D4Z5-F1
#
_entry.id   AF-A0A7S3D4Z5-F1
#
_cell.length_a   1.000
_cell.length_b   1.000
_cell.length_c   1.000
_cell.angle_alpha   90.00
_cell.angle_beta   90.00
_cell.angle_gamma   90.00
#
_symmetry.space_group_name_H-M   'P 1'
#
loop_
_entity.id
_entity.type
_entity.pdbx_description
1 polymer ?
#
loop_
_entity_poly.entity_id
_entity_poly.type
_entity_poly.pdbx_seq_one_letter_code
_entity_poly.pdbx_strand_id
1 'polypeptide(L)'
;ARSSRSDKEDSKKAPLTLQVDTLGGSEKGKGVKFGLNCYIAPPIESDLKGALEFLRSNLAESDTPAVLGLDEASLVIRSSHESTTLLESLKDVMKRGRVAREAVVAAARDSLVTMIQQLPVELEMTANDGKPLSLLLEREVAAYNLLTSTVRRSLESVKAALAKVKEMTRHDEATLDAIILKEVPHAWKTVSFPSLLPLASCLKYLSRRVDEIDRLTREGFEEGFDISALFYPHSLHGTMAQHLARTIDHPIDLVGVTLTSIPCQ
;
A
#
# COMPACT_ATOMS: atom_id res chain seq x y z
N ALA A 1 -18.71 20.12 -4.29
CA ALA A 1 -18.15 18.83 -3.84
C ALA A 1 -17.80 18.95 -2.36
N ARG A 2 -18.70 18.49 -1.48
CA ARG A 2 -18.42 18.35 -0.05
C ARG A 2 -17.56 17.09 0.10
N SER A 3 -16.29 17.28 0.42
CA SER A 3 -15.36 16.19 0.69
C SER A 3 -15.88 15.37 1.89
N SER A 4 -16.10 14.09 1.64
CA SER A 4 -16.52 13.10 2.63
C SER A 4 -15.50 13.03 3.76
N ARG A 5 -15.98 13.26 4.99
CA ARG A 5 -15.28 12.96 6.24
C ARG A 5 -14.74 11.52 6.18
N SER A 6 -13.48 11.35 6.59
CA SER A 6 -12.75 10.10 6.63
C SER A 6 -13.50 8.96 7.35
N ASP A 7 -13.97 7.97 6.59
CA ASP A 7 -14.70 6.79 7.07
C ASP A 7 -13.80 5.69 7.70
N LYS A 8 -12.60 6.02 8.18
CA LYS A 8 -11.72 5.04 8.84
C LYS A 8 -11.85 5.16 10.36
N GLU A 9 -12.25 4.09 11.04
CA GLU A 9 -12.32 4.04 12.52
C GLU A 9 -10.98 4.36 13.20
N ASP A 10 -9.84 4.08 12.57
CA ASP A 10 -8.53 4.52 13.08
C ASP A 10 -8.33 6.04 12.99
N SER A 11 -8.94 6.68 11.98
CA SER A 11 -9.03 8.14 11.88
C SER A 11 -10.04 8.75 12.86
N LYS A 12 -10.77 7.93 13.64
CA LYS A 12 -11.54 8.38 14.83
C LYS A 12 -10.73 8.26 16.12
N LYS A 13 -9.64 7.48 16.15
CA LYS A 13 -8.68 7.42 17.27
C LYS A 13 -7.60 8.50 17.16
N ALA A 14 -7.17 8.84 15.94
CA ALA A 14 -6.22 9.92 15.68
C ALA A 14 -6.72 11.39 15.82
N PRO A 15 -8.01 11.76 15.73
CA PRO A 15 -8.44 13.16 15.75
C PRO A 15 -8.53 13.73 17.18
N LEU A 16 -8.05 13.00 18.21
CA LEU A 16 -8.29 13.34 19.62
C LEU A 16 -7.03 13.50 20.48
N THR A 17 -5.82 13.36 19.95
CA THR A 17 -4.58 13.72 20.69
C THR A 17 -4.06 15.12 20.34
N LEU A 18 -4.72 15.84 19.43
CA LEU A 18 -4.75 17.31 19.49
C LEU A 18 -5.74 17.73 20.60
N GLN A 19 -5.65 17.09 21.78
CA GLN A 19 -6.18 17.68 22.98
C GLN A 19 -5.26 18.84 23.29
N VAL A 20 -5.72 19.96 22.76
CA VAL A 20 -5.17 21.27 22.91
C VAL A 20 -4.66 21.44 24.34
N ASP A 21 -3.34 21.62 24.50
CA ASP A 21 -2.67 22.13 25.72
C ASP A 21 -3.17 23.54 26.13
N THR A 22 -4.37 23.92 25.71
CA THR A 22 -4.99 25.25 25.92
C THR A 22 -5.79 25.38 27.17
N LEU A 23 -5.93 24.28 27.93
CA LEU A 23 -6.57 24.31 29.24
C LEU A 23 -5.53 24.32 30.37
N GLY A 24 -4.26 24.65 30.07
CA GLY A 24 -3.34 25.17 31.08
C GLY A 24 -3.69 26.63 31.36
N GLY A 25 -4.31 26.89 32.51
CA GLY A 25 -4.81 28.21 32.90
C GLY A 25 -3.81 29.35 32.65
N SER A 26 -4.13 30.23 31.71
CA SER A 26 -3.36 31.46 31.49
C SER A 26 -3.90 32.56 32.40
N GLU A 27 -3.01 33.08 33.24
CA GLU A 27 -3.18 34.36 33.93
C GLU A 27 -3.54 35.46 32.93
N LYS A 28 -4.48 36.34 33.33
CA LYS A 28 -4.90 37.51 32.56
C LYS A 28 -3.68 38.31 32.08
N GLY A 29 -3.44 38.33 30.77
CA GLY A 29 -2.46 39.20 30.13
C GLY A 29 -1.37 38.51 29.29
N LYS A 30 -1.24 37.17 29.31
CA LYS A 30 -0.32 36.43 28.42
C LYS A 30 -1.11 35.59 27.42
N GLY A 31 -0.92 35.87 26.13
CA GLY A 31 -1.56 35.15 25.04
C GLY A 31 -1.35 33.64 25.17
N VAL A 32 -2.42 32.86 24.98
CA VAL A 32 -2.38 31.41 25.08
C VAL A 32 -1.49 30.88 23.95
N LYS A 33 -0.56 29.98 24.26
CA LYS A 33 0.32 29.36 23.27
C LYS A 33 -0.31 28.08 22.72
N PHE A 34 -0.18 27.85 21.42
CA PHE A 34 -0.76 26.71 20.70
C PHE A 34 0.30 26.06 19.79
N GLY A 35 0.16 24.75 19.52
CA GLY A 35 1.04 23.99 18.63
C GLY A 35 2.48 23.90 19.14
N LEU A 36 2.74 23.04 20.15
CA LEU A 36 4.06 22.87 20.78
C LEU A 36 4.77 24.19 21.21
N ASN A 37 4.00 25.22 21.57
CA ASN A 37 4.48 26.59 21.88
C ASN A 37 4.95 27.46 20.70
N CYS A 38 4.66 27.07 19.46
CA CYS A 38 5.10 27.78 18.26
C CYS A 38 4.18 28.95 17.86
N TYR A 39 2.91 28.95 18.25
CA TYR A 39 1.99 30.07 18.02
C TYR A 39 1.46 30.67 19.30
N ILE A 40 1.14 31.96 19.24
CA ILE A 40 0.53 32.72 20.31
C ILE A 40 -0.84 33.17 19.78
N ALA A 41 -1.92 32.92 20.52
CA ALA A 41 -3.21 33.46 20.14
C ALA A 41 -3.22 35.00 20.32
N PRO A 42 -3.93 35.71 19.42
CA PRO A 42 -4.16 37.13 19.61
C PRO A 42 -4.85 37.38 20.97
N PRO A 43 -4.55 38.50 21.65
CA PRO A 43 -5.25 38.88 22.87
C PRO A 43 -6.76 38.93 22.65
N ILE A 44 -7.53 38.38 23.61
CA ILE A 44 -8.99 38.19 23.50
C ILE A 44 -9.77 39.52 23.30
N GLU A 45 -9.13 40.66 23.61
CA GLU A 45 -9.73 42.00 23.57
C GLU A 45 -9.48 42.78 22.27
N SER A 46 -8.80 42.21 21.25
CA SER A 46 -8.49 42.94 20.02
C SER A 46 -9.64 42.94 18.99
N ASP A 47 -9.92 44.10 18.38
CA ASP A 47 -10.79 44.24 17.19
C ASP A 47 -10.29 43.36 16.02
N LEU A 48 -11.18 43.01 15.07
CA LEU A 48 -10.86 42.17 13.89
C LEU A 48 -9.62 42.67 13.13
N LYS A 49 -9.44 43.99 13.01
CA LYS A 49 -8.26 44.60 12.40
C LYS A 49 -6.98 44.34 13.21
N GLY A 50 -7.04 44.44 14.53
CA GLY A 50 -5.92 44.13 15.42
C GLY A 50 -5.54 42.66 15.37
N ALA A 51 -6.52 41.75 15.26
CA ALA A 51 -6.26 40.33 15.06
C ALA A 51 -5.58 40.04 13.71
N LEU A 52 -5.98 40.71 12.63
CA LEU A 52 -5.36 40.57 11.31
C LEU A 52 -3.94 41.13 11.26
N GLU A 53 -3.68 42.27 11.89
CA GLU A 53 -2.33 42.82 12.01
C GLU A 53 -1.44 41.89 12.85
N PHE A 54 -1.97 41.33 13.94
CA PHE A 54 -1.27 40.35 14.76
C PHE A 54 -0.89 39.08 13.97
N LEU A 55 -1.83 38.53 13.20
CA LEU A 55 -1.56 37.37 12.34
C LEU A 55 -0.50 37.68 11.29
N ARG A 56 -0.56 38.87 10.68
CA ARG A 56 0.41 39.27 9.64
C ARG A 56 1.81 39.50 10.20
N SER A 57 1.94 39.94 11.44
CA SER A 57 3.24 40.20 12.08
C SER A 57 3.87 38.98 12.76
N ASN A 58 3.06 38.05 13.28
CA ASN A 58 3.56 36.93 14.09
C ASN A 58 3.53 35.56 13.39
N LEU A 59 2.84 35.42 12.26
CA LEU A 59 2.81 34.16 11.52
C LEU A 59 3.99 34.10 10.54
N ALA A 60 4.75 33.00 10.59
CA ALA A 60 5.79 32.74 9.61
C ALA A 60 5.16 32.46 8.23
N GLU A 61 5.90 32.76 7.15
CA GLU A 61 5.44 32.51 5.77
C GLU A 61 5.38 31.00 5.45
N SER A 62 6.14 30.18 6.18
CA SER A 62 6.14 28.72 6.06
C SER A 62 6.20 28.08 7.44
N ASP A 63 5.33 27.12 7.66
CA ASP A 63 5.17 26.44 8.95
C ASP A 63 6.00 25.15 9.01
N THR A 64 6.58 24.87 10.18
CA THR A 64 7.24 23.59 10.49
C THR A 64 6.20 22.52 10.84
N PRO A 65 6.35 21.25 10.42
CA PRO A 65 5.40 20.17 10.72
C PRO A 65 5.14 19.91 12.20
N ALA A 66 6.07 20.29 13.07
CA ALA A 66 5.94 20.20 14.52
C ALA A 66 4.68 20.92 15.04
N VAL A 67 4.23 21.97 14.34
CA VAL A 67 2.95 22.67 14.59
C VAL A 67 1.77 21.72 14.61
N LEU A 68 1.78 20.75 13.70
CA LEU A 68 0.73 19.75 13.52
C LEU A 68 0.99 18.48 14.34
N GLY A 69 2.02 18.49 15.20
CA GLY A 69 2.50 17.30 15.91
C GLY A 69 3.15 16.26 15.00
N LEU A 70 3.59 16.66 13.81
CA LEU A 70 4.27 15.79 12.85
C LEU A 70 5.80 15.91 12.98
N ASP A 71 6.50 14.82 12.70
CA ASP A 71 7.96 14.80 12.62
C ASP A 71 8.46 15.53 11.37
N GLU A 72 9.69 16.04 11.39
CA GLU A 72 10.33 16.73 10.26
C GLU A 72 10.45 15.84 9.01
N ALA A 73 10.52 14.51 9.17
CA ALA A 73 10.48 13.57 8.04
C ALA A 73 9.20 13.71 7.19
N SER A 74 8.12 14.25 7.74
CA SER A 74 6.89 14.50 6.99
C SER A 74 7.06 15.52 5.85
N LEU A 75 7.96 16.50 5.97
CA LEU A 75 8.27 17.42 4.85
C LEU A 75 8.93 16.69 3.69
N VAL A 76 9.85 15.78 3.99
CA VAL A 76 10.56 15.00 2.97
C VAL A 76 9.57 14.10 2.21
N ILE A 77 8.62 13.50 2.93
CA ILE A 77 7.54 12.71 2.34
C ILE A 77 6.65 13.60 1.46
N ARG A 78 6.25 14.78 1.94
CA ARG A 78 5.43 15.73 1.17
C ARG A 78 6.14 16.17 -0.11
N SER A 79 7.38 16.62 0.00
CA SER A 79 8.18 17.07 -1.16
C SER A 79 8.41 15.96 -2.18
N SER A 80 8.66 14.73 -1.71
CA SER A 80 8.77 13.55 -2.57
C SER A 80 7.46 13.28 -3.31
N HIS A 81 6.32 13.40 -2.62
CA HIS A 81 5.01 13.21 -3.22
C HIS A 81 4.70 14.30 -4.26
N GLU A 82 4.91 15.58 -3.94
CA GLU A 82 4.73 16.70 -4.86
C GLU A 82 5.59 16.53 -6.13
N SER A 83 6.86 16.17 -5.95
CA SER A 83 7.77 15.88 -7.08
C SER A 83 7.26 14.73 -7.93
N THR A 84 6.77 13.66 -7.31
CA THR A 84 6.22 12.49 -8.03
C THR A 84 4.96 12.87 -8.81
N THR A 85 4.05 13.64 -8.22
CA THR A 85 2.83 14.12 -8.90
C THR A 85 3.14 15.03 -10.09
N LEU A 86 4.15 15.89 -9.97
CA LEU A 86 4.61 16.73 -11.09
C LEU A 86 5.19 15.87 -12.22
N LEU A 87 6.01 14.86 -11.88
CA LEU A 87 6.57 13.92 -12.86
C LEU A 87 5.49 13.07 -13.53
N GLU A 88 4.47 12.63 -12.79
CA GLU A 88 3.31 11.92 -13.34
C GLU A 88 2.53 12.81 -14.31
N SER A 89 2.30 14.08 -13.96
CA SER A 89 1.64 15.06 -14.82
C SER A 89 2.43 15.33 -16.10
N LEU A 90 3.75 15.48 -16.00
CA LEU A 90 4.63 15.65 -17.15
C LEU A 90 4.62 14.41 -18.06
N LYS A 91 4.64 13.21 -17.47
CA LYS A 91 4.55 11.94 -18.18
C LYS A 91 3.25 11.85 -18.99
N ASP A 92 2.12 12.29 -18.45
CA ASP A 92 0.85 12.31 -19.18
C ASP A 92 0.85 13.28 -20.38
N VAL A 93 1.58 14.38 -20.29
CA VAL A 93 1.83 15.29 -21.44
C VAL A 93 2.71 14.60 -22.49
N MET A 94 3.77 13.89 -22.06
CA MET A 94 4.72 13.22 -22.96
C MET A 94 4.13 12.02 -23.71
N LYS A 95 3.15 11.30 -23.14
CA LYS A 95 2.45 10.18 -23.81
C LYS A 95 1.81 10.58 -25.15
N ARG A 96 1.61 11.88 -25.42
CA ARG A 96 1.07 12.40 -26.68
C ARG A 96 2.10 12.45 -27.83
N GLY A 97 3.39 12.28 -27.54
CA GLY A 97 4.47 12.24 -28.54
C GLY A 97 4.63 10.85 -29.18
N ARG A 98 4.18 10.69 -30.44
CA ARG A 98 4.15 9.38 -31.15
C ARG A 98 5.51 8.84 -31.62
N VAL A 99 6.58 9.64 -31.65
CA VAL A 99 7.74 9.38 -32.52
C VAL A 99 8.76 8.36 -31.96
N ALA A 100 8.72 8.04 -30.66
CA ALA A 100 9.69 7.11 -30.03
C ALA A 100 9.13 5.70 -29.73
N ARG A 101 7.90 5.39 -30.15
CA ARG A 101 7.19 4.19 -29.66
C ARG A 101 7.76 2.87 -30.21
N GLU A 102 8.23 2.82 -31.45
CA GLU A 102 8.64 1.55 -32.08
C GLU A 102 9.91 0.94 -31.46
N ALA A 103 10.96 1.73 -31.26
CA ALA A 103 12.19 1.26 -30.62
C ALA A 103 11.94 0.80 -29.17
N VAL A 104 11.05 1.50 -28.46
CA VAL A 104 10.65 1.16 -27.10
C VAL A 104 9.82 -0.13 -27.06
N VAL A 105 8.96 -0.35 -28.05
CA VAL A 105 8.17 -1.58 -28.20
C VAL A 105 9.08 -2.78 -28.50
N ALA A 106 10.14 -2.61 -29.29
CA ALA A 106 11.13 -3.67 -29.52
C ALA A 106 11.84 -4.08 -28.22
N ALA A 107 12.33 -3.13 -27.43
CA ALA A 107 12.93 -3.41 -26.12
C ALA A 107 11.94 -4.03 -25.12
N ALA A 108 10.66 -3.63 -25.19
CA ALA A 108 9.60 -4.25 -24.39
C ALA A 108 9.38 -5.72 -24.77
N ARG A 109 9.47 -6.08 -26.06
CA ARG A 109 9.31 -7.47 -26.52
C ARG A 109 10.32 -8.42 -25.89
N ASP A 110 11.59 -8.04 -25.85
CA ASP A 110 12.64 -8.87 -25.24
C ASP A 110 12.41 -9.00 -23.73
N SER A 111 12.05 -7.89 -23.09
CA SER A 111 11.71 -7.86 -21.66
C SER A 111 10.50 -8.76 -21.32
N LEU A 112 9.48 -8.81 -22.18
CA LEU A 112 8.29 -9.65 -21.98
C LEU A 112 8.66 -11.14 -21.92
N VAL A 113 9.59 -11.60 -22.76
CA VAL A 113 10.03 -13.00 -22.76
C VAL A 113 10.70 -13.34 -21.43
N THR A 114 11.61 -12.48 -20.95
CA THR A 114 12.25 -12.66 -19.65
C THR A 114 11.25 -12.63 -18.50
N MET A 115 10.29 -11.71 -18.51
CA MET A 115 9.25 -11.63 -17.48
C MET A 115 8.41 -12.91 -17.41
N ILE A 116 7.97 -13.45 -18.56
CA ILE A 116 7.19 -14.69 -18.61
C ILE A 116 7.99 -15.87 -18.03
N GLN A 117 9.28 -15.96 -18.34
CA GLN A 117 10.15 -17.03 -17.85
C GLN A 117 10.44 -16.94 -16.35
N GLN A 118 10.42 -15.73 -15.77
CA GLN A 118 10.67 -15.49 -14.35
C GLN A 118 9.43 -15.65 -13.47
N LEU A 119 8.24 -15.78 -14.07
CA LEU A 119 7.02 -15.99 -13.30
C LEU A 119 7.04 -17.38 -12.66
N PRO A 120 6.67 -17.48 -11.37
CA PRO A 120 6.61 -18.76 -10.71
C PRO A 120 5.54 -19.65 -11.36
N VAL A 121 5.74 -20.97 -11.28
CA VAL A 121 4.77 -21.95 -11.77
C VAL A 121 3.54 -21.92 -10.86
N GLU A 122 2.38 -22.27 -11.41
CA GLU A 122 1.15 -22.41 -10.61
C GLU A 122 1.35 -23.50 -9.56
N LEU A 123 0.99 -23.20 -8.32
CA LEU A 123 1.17 -24.10 -7.20
C LEU A 123 0.09 -25.18 -7.23
N GLU A 124 0.49 -26.44 -7.08
CA GLU A 124 -0.42 -27.54 -6.83
C GLU A 124 -0.39 -27.88 -5.34
N MET A 125 -1.56 -27.95 -4.71
CA MET A 125 -1.67 -28.35 -3.31
C MET A 125 -2.18 -29.79 -3.24
N THR A 126 -1.47 -30.66 -2.51
CA THR A 126 -1.90 -32.03 -2.24
C THR A 126 -3.08 -32.05 -1.26
N ALA A 127 -3.82 -33.17 -1.25
CA ALA A 127 -5.13 -33.30 -0.60
C ALA A 127 -5.20 -32.72 0.83
N ASN A 128 -6.28 -32.00 1.11
CA ASN A 128 -6.49 -31.25 2.34
C ASN A 128 -6.89 -32.17 3.51
N ASP A 129 -6.16 -32.07 4.63
CA ASP A 129 -6.45 -32.74 5.92
C ASP A 129 -7.75 -32.24 6.59
N GLY A 130 -8.41 -31.20 6.05
CA GLY A 130 -9.60 -30.56 6.64
C GLY A 130 -9.30 -29.68 7.86
N LYS A 131 -8.02 -29.48 8.17
CA LYS A 131 -7.57 -28.61 9.27
C LYS A 131 -7.76 -27.12 8.89
N PRO A 132 -8.08 -26.23 9.85
CA PRO A 132 -8.27 -24.81 9.55
C PRO A 132 -7.09 -24.17 8.81
N LEU A 133 -5.85 -24.47 9.23
CA LEU A 133 -4.64 -23.94 8.61
C LEU A 133 -4.44 -24.44 7.17
N SER A 134 -4.80 -25.69 6.87
CA SER A 134 -4.75 -26.25 5.51
C SER A 134 -5.77 -25.59 4.58
N LEU A 135 -6.97 -25.30 5.09
CA LEU A 135 -8.01 -24.54 4.35
C LEU A 135 -7.58 -23.09 4.07
N LEU A 136 -6.83 -22.47 4.98
CA LEU A 136 -6.24 -21.16 4.74
C LEU A 136 -5.22 -21.24 3.60
N LEU A 137 -4.28 -22.18 3.66
CA LEU A 137 -3.28 -22.36 2.59
C LEU A 137 -3.92 -22.64 1.23
N GLU A 138 -5.01 -23.42 1.17
CA GLU A 138 -5.77 -23.65 -0.06
C GLU A 138 -6.25 -22.34 -0.70
N ARG A 139 -6.80 -21.45 0.14
CA ARG A 139 -7.30 -20.14 -0.29
C ARG A 139 -6.16 -19.22 -0.73
N GLU A 140 -5.04 -19.24 -0.02
CA GLU A 140 -3.83 -18.48 -0.37
C GLU A 140 -3.27 -18.93 -1.73
N VAL A 141 -3.11 -20.24 -1.93
CA VAL A 141 -2.68 -20.87 -3.19
C VAL A 141 -3.62 -20.48 -4.33
N ALA A 142 -4.93 -20.60 -4.14
CA ALA A 142 -5.92 -20.23 -5.16
C ALA A 142 -5.80 -18.75 -5.58
N ALA A 143 -5.56 -17.85 -4.62
CA ALA A 143 -5.37 -16.43 -4.91
C ALA A 143 -4.07 -16.15 -5.70
N TYR A 144 -2.96 -16.79 -5.31
CA TYR A 144 -1.69 -16.66 -6.04
C TYR A 144 -1.73 -17.28 -7.43
N ASN A 145 -2.42 -18.40 -7.61
CA ASN A 145 -2.64 -19.01 -8.92
C ASN A 145 -3.51 -18.13 -9.81
N LEU A 146 -4.57 -17.51 -9.27
CA LEU A 146 -5.37 -16.54 -10.00
C LEU A 146 -4.54 -15.33 -10.46
N LEU A 147 -3.71 -14.77 -9.59
CA LEU A 147 -2.83 -13.67 -9.92
C LEU A 147 -1.80 -14.07 -11.00
N THR A 148 -1.08 -15.17 -10.78
CA THR A 148 -0.01 -15.64 -11.67
C THR A 148 -0.55 -16.02 -13.05
N SER A 149 -1.68 -16.72 -13.11
CA SER A 149 -2.36 -17.07 -14.37
C SER A 149 -2.85 -15.84 -15.13
N THR A 150 -3.38 -14.83 -14.42
CA THR A 150 -3.80 -13.55 -15.02
C THR A 150 -2.60 -12.82 -15.61
N VAL A 151 -1.50 -12.70 -14.86
CA VAL A 151 -0.26 -12.04 -15.32
C VAL A 151 0.31 -12.76 -16.54
N ARG A 152 0.44 -14.10 -16.47
CA ARG A 152 0.95 -14.92 -17.58
C ARG A 152 0.11 -14.75 -18.84
N ARG A 153 -1.21 -14.90 -18.71
CA ARG A 153 -2.15 -14.75 -19.84
C ARG A 153 -2.07 -13.35 -20.46
N SER A 154 -2.02 -12.30 -19.65
CA SER A 154 -1.86 -10.93 -20.15
C SER A 154 -0.55 -10.75 -20.93
N LEU A 155 0.57 -11.28 -20.42
CA LEU A 155 1.88 -11.13 -21.08
C LEU A 155 1.98 -11.93 -22.37
N GLU A 156 1.47 -13.16 -22.40
CA GLU A 156 1.41 -13.99 -23.61
C GLU A 156 0.51 -13.36 -24.67
N SER A 157 -0.63 -12.81 -24.23
CA SER A 157 -1.57 -12.07 -25.05
C SER A 157 -0.90 -10.87 -25.73
N VAL A 158 -0.19 -10.02 -24.98
CA VAL A 158 0.56 -8.88 -25.52
C VAL A 158 1.67 -9.35 -26.46
N LYS A 159 2.42 -10.39 -26.10
CA LYS A 159 3.49 -10.96 -26.94
C LYS A 159 2.94 -11.46 -28.29
N ALA A 160 1.80 -12.15 -28.29
CA ALA A 160 1.15 -12.62 -29.51
C ALA A 160 0.63 -11.47 -30.39
N ALA A 161 0.08 -10.41 -29.78
CA ALA A 161 -0.36 -9.22 -30.50
C ALA A 161 0.82 -8.46 -31.14
N LEU A 162 1.94 -8.30 -30.42
CA LEU A 162 3.16 -7.69 -30.94
C LEU A 162 3.78 -8.50 -32.09
N ALA A 163 3.68 -9.82 -32.04
CA ALA A 163 4.09 -10.72 -33.12
C ALA A 163 3.09 -10.75 -34.30
N LYS A 164 1.99 -9.96 -34.25
CA LYS A 164 0.91 -9.94 -35.23
C LYS A 164 0.23 -11.29 -35.44
N VAL A 165 0.31 -12.18 -34.46
CA VAL A 165 -0.37 -13.50 -34.47
C VAL A 165 -1.86 -13.34 -34.19
N LYS A 166 -2.23 -12.28 -33.46
CA LYS A 166 -3.62 -11.89 -33.20
C LYS A 166 -3.79 -10.38 -33.31
N GLU A 167 -5.04 -9.94 -33.44
CA GLU A 167 -5.38 -8.52 -33.36
C GLU A 167 -5.12 -7.97 -31.94
N MET A 168 -4.58 -6.75 -31.89
CA MET A 168 -4.31 -6.05 -30.65
C MET A 168 -5.64 -5.55 -30.06
N THR A 169 -5.96 -5.95 -28.83
CA THR A 169 -7.15 -5.46 -28.13
C THR A 169 -6.84 -4.23 -27.29
N ARG A 170 -7.86 -3.44 -26.91
CA ARG A 170 -7.68 -2.30 -25.98
C ARG A 170 -7.05 -2.70 -24.65
N HIS A 171 -7.30 -3.93 -24.19
CA HIS A 171 -6.71 -4.47 -22.97
C HIS A 171 -5.21 -4.75 -23.13
N ASP A 172 -4.82 -5.30 -24.29
CA ASP A 172 -3.42 -5.57 -24.62
C ASP A 172 -2.63 -4.26 -24.79
N GLU A 173 -3.22 -3.24 -25.44
CA GLU A 173 -2.60 -1.91 -25.56
C GLU A 173 -2.38 -1.26 -24.19
N ALA A 174 -3.39 -1.27 -23.32
CA ALA A 174 -3.28 -0.71 -21.97
C ALA A 174 -2.22 -1.45 -21.13
N THR A 175 -2.12 -2.77 -21.28
CA THR A 175 -1.11 -3.59 -20.60
C THR A 175 0.29 -3.27 -21.13
N LEU A 176 0.46 -3.19 -22.46
CA LEU A 176 1.72 -2.82 -23.10
C LEU A 176 2.17 -1.43 -22.67
N ASP A 177 1.27 -0.46 -22.63
CA ASP A 177 1.58 0.91 -22.21
C ASP A 177 2.02 0.97 -20.76
N ALA A 178 1.36 0.23 -19.85
CA ALA A 178 1.80 0.13 -18.47
C ALA A 178 3.22 -0.49 -18.36
N ILE A 179 3.52 -1.53 -19.14
CA ILE A 179 4.84 -2.20 -19.14
C ILE A 179 5.93 -1.27 -19.66
N ILE A 180 5.67 -0.54 -20.76
CA ILE A 180 6.58 0.47 -21.30
C ILE A 180 6.90 1.54 -20.23
N LEU A 181 5.90 1.89 -19.43
CA LEU A 181 6.02 2.85 -18.35
C LEU A 181 6.55 2.26 -17.04
N LYS A 182 6.95 0.97 -17.03
CA LYS A 182 7.43 0.23 -15.85
C LYS A 182 6.45 0.18 -14.68
N GLU A 183 5.17 0.27 -14.97
CA GLU A 183 4.07 0.22 -14.02
C GLU A 183 3.36 -1.13 -14.05
N VAL A 184 2.74 -1.49 -12.92
CA VAL A 184 1.88 -2.67 -12.85
C VAL A 184 0.55 -2.36 -13.58
N PRO A 185 0.17 -3.14 -14.60
CA PRO A 185 -1.11 -3.01 -15.31
C PRO A 185 -2.32 -3.01 -14.36
N HIS A 186 -3.34 -2.24 -14.69
CA HIS A 186 -4.55 -2.13 -13.87
C HIS A 186 -5.25 -3.48 -13.67
N ALA A 187 -5.27 -4.32 -14.70
CA ALA A 187 -5.84 -5.67 -14.64
C ALA A 187 -5.16 -6.58 -13.62
N TRP A 188 -3.88 -6.35 -13.33
CA TRP A 188 -3.17 -7.11 -12.31
C TRP A 188 -3.46 -6.52 -10.92
N LYS A 189 -3.54 -5.19 -10.82
CA LYS A 189 -3.89 -4.48 -9.57
C LYS A 189 -5.26 -4.87 -9.02
N THR A 190 -6.21 -5.25 -9.87
CA THR A 190 -7.55 -5.68 -9.43
C THR A 190 -7.57 -7.05 -8.77
N VAL A 191 -6.63 -7.93 -9.14
CA VAL A 191 -6.51 -9.29 -8.58
C VAL A 191 -5.33 -9.42 -7.62
N SER A 192 -4.50 -8.37 -7.48
CA SER A 192 -3.38 -8.33 -6.54
C SER A 192 -3.74 -7.60 -5.25
N PHE A 193 -2.87 -7.73 -4.26
CA PHE A 193 -2.87 -6.85 -3.10
C PHE A 193 -2.55 -5.39 -3.51
N PRO A 194 -3.04 -4.37 -2.78
CA PRO A 194 -2.67 -2.98 -3.00
C PRO A 194 -1.17 -2.79 -2.81
N SER A 195 -0.46 -2.44 -3.86
CA SER A 195 1.00 -2.27 -3.84
C SER A 195 1.40 -1.02 -4.60
N LEU A 196 2.39 -0.30 -4.06
CA LEU A 196 3.05 0.85 -4.68
C LEU A 196 4.38 0.46 -5.35
N LEU A 197 4.68 -0.84 -5.44
CA LEU A 197 5.93 -1.32 -5.99
C LEU A 197 5.99 -1.10 -7.51
N PRO A 198 7.14 -0.66 -8.06
CA PRO A 198 7.40 -0.68 -9.50
C PRO A 198 7.29 -2.09 -10.08
N LEU A 199 7.04 -2.20 -11.39
CA LEU A 199 6.80 -3.49 -12.07
C LEU A 199 7.88 -4.55 -11.77
N ALA A 200 9.17 -4.18 -11.88
CA ALA A 200 10.28 -5.11 -11.65
C ALA A 200 10.33 -5.62 -10.21
N SER A 201 10.08 -4.73 -9.23
CA SER A 201 10.01 -5.10 -7.82
C SER A 201 8.77 -5.95 -7.53
N CYS A 202 7.64 -5.67 -8.19
CA CYS A 202 6.41 -6.45 -8.06
C CYS A 202 6.60 -7.90 -8.51
N LEU A 203 7.28 -8.14 -9.64
CA LEU A 203 7.52 -9.50 -10.14
C LEU A 203 8.46 -10.29 -9.21
N LYS A 204 9.58 -9.67 -8.77
CA LYS A 204 10.49 -10.30 -7.80
C LYS A 204 9.79 -10.64 -6.47
N TYR A 205 8.95 -9.72 -6.01
CA TYR A 205 8.20 -9.87 -4.78
C TYR A 205 7.13 -10.97 -4.91
N LEU A 206 6.48 -11.07 -6.07
CA LEU A 206 5.56 -12.16 -6.38
C LEU A 206 6.27 -13.52 -6.32
N SER A 207 7.43 -13.67 -6.98
CA SER A 207 8.20 -14.92 -6.94
C SER A 207 8.55 -15.33 -5.51
N ARG A 208 9.13 -14.41 -4.71
CA ARG A 208 9.48 -14.69 -3.31
C ARG A 208 8.28 -15.15 -2.47
N ARG A 209 7.11 -14.54 -2.68
CA ARG A 209 5.89 -14.91 -1.94
C ARG A 209 5.37 -16.28 -2.35
N VAL A 210 5.37 -16.57 -3.65
CA VAL A 210 4.96 -17.89 -4.15
C VAL A 210 5.90 -18.97 -3.63
N ASP A 211 7.20 -18.72 -3.58
CA ASP A 211 8.19 -19.64 -2.99
C ASP A 211 7.93 -19.88 -1.49
N GLU A 212 7.55 -18.84 -0.74
CA GLU A 212 7.19 -18.95 0.67
C GLU A 212 5.91 -19.78 0.87
N ILE A 213 4.88 -19.54 0.06
CA ILE A 213 3.63 -20.30 0.11
C ILE A 213 3.87 -21.76 -0.28
N ASP A 214 4.70 -22.03 -1.28
CA ASP A 214 5.10 -23.39 -1.65
C ASP A 214 5.88 -24.11 -0.53
N ARG A 215 6.71 -23.37 0.22
CA ARG A 215 7.34 -23.92 1.41
C ARG A 215 6.28 -24.26 2.47
N LEU A 216 5.35 -23.35 2.73
CA LEU A 216 4.27 -23.56 3.71
C LEU A 216 3.33 -24.71 3.34
N THR A 217 3.09 -24.99 2.07
CA THR A 217 2.27 -26.14 1.65
C THR A 217 2.98 -27.47 1.87
N ARG A 218 4.32 -27.51 1.76
CA ARG A 218 5.13 -28.73 1.95
C ARG A 218 5.46 -29.00 3.42
N GLU A 219 5.79 -27.97 4.17
CA GLU A 219 6.33 -28.07 5.54
C GLU A 219 5.27 -27.70 6.60
N GLY A 220 4.20 -26.99 6.22
CA GLY A 220 3.23 -26.44 7.15
C GLY A 220 3.68 -25.11 7.76
N PHE A 221 2.96 -24.64 8.78
CA PHE A 221 3.32 -23.42 9.50
C PHE A 221 4.42 -23.73 10.54
N GLU A 222 5.67 -23.51 10.16
CA GLU A 222 6.85 -23.62 11.04
C GLU A 222 7.18 -22.31 11.77
N GLU A 223 8.09 -22.35 12.75
CA GLU A 223 8.57 -21.14 13.43
C GLU A 223 9.35 -20.24 12.46
N GLY A 224 8.98 -18.96 12.39
CA GLY A 224 9.71 -17.95 11.60
C GLY A 224 9.24 -17.74 10.15
N PHE A 225 8.03 -18.19 9.79
CA PHE A 225 7.47 -17.90 8.46
C PHE A 225 7.23 -16.40 8.21
N ASP A 226 7.37 -15.97 6.96
CA ASP A 226 7.15 -14.59 6.55
C ASP A 226 5.65 -14.29 6.44
N ILE A 227 5.07 -13.68 7.49
CA ILE A 227 3.66 -13.26 7.51
C ILE A 227 3.34 -12.32 6.34
N SER A 228 4.33 -11.54 5.87
CA SER A 228 4.12 -10.65 4.73
C SER A 228 3.85 -11.41 3.44
N ALA A 229 4.19 -12.70 3.35
CA ALA A 229 3.92 -13.51 2.18
C ALA A 229 2.47 -13.95 2.03
N LEU A 230 1.64 -13.83 3.06
CA LEU A 230 0.22 -14.13 2.95
C LEU A 230 -0.48 -13.08 2.07
N PHE A 231 -1.39 -13.55 1.23
CA PHE A 231 -2.31 -12.73 0.45
C PHE A 231 -3.40 -12.15 1.37
N TYR A 232 -3.92 -12.95 2.31
CA TYR A 232 -4.91 -12.52 3.30
C TYR A 232 -4.37 -12.63 4.75
N PRO A 233 -3.49 -11.70 5.18
CA PRO A 233 -2.92 -11.77 6.53
C PRO A 233 -3.98 -11.66 7.64
N HIS A 234 -5.11 -11.00 7.40
CA HIS A 234 -6.18 -10.87 8.39
C HIS A 234 -6.86 -12.21 8.72
N SER A 235 -6.99 -13.12 7.74
CA SER A 235 -7.59 -14.44 8.01
C SER A 235 -6.72 -15.33 8.88
N LEU A 236 -5.41 -15.10 8.92
CA LEU A 236 -4.49 -15.87 9.75
C LEU A 236 -4.93 -15.89 11.22
N HIS A 237 -5.24 -14.73 11.79
CA HIS A 237 -5.62 -14.60 13.21
C HIS A 237 -6.82 -15.49 13.57
N GLY A 238 -7.89 -15.43 12.77
CA GLY A 238 -9.09 -16.25 12.99
C GLY A 238 -8.82 -17.74 12.79
N THR A 239 -8.05 -18.09 11.75
CA THR A 239 -7.70 -19.49 11.47
C THR A 239 -6.81 -20.09 12.56
N MET A 240 -5.85 -19.32 13.09
CA MET A 240 -5.02 -19.74 14.22
C MET A 240 -5.86 -19.96 15.47
N ALA A 241 -6.76 -19.03 15.81
CA ALA A 241 -7.68 -19.20 16.94
C ALA A 241 -8.55 -20.46 16.78
N GLN A 242 -9.08 -20.71 15.58
CA GLN A 242 -9.83 -21.93 15.26
C GLN A 242 -9.00 -23.19 15.37
N HIS A 243 -7.76 -23.16 14.88
CA HIS A 243 -6.86 -24.29 14.96
C HIS A 243 -6.53 -24.61 16.42
N LEU A 244 -6.17 -23.60 17.21
CA LEU A 244 -5.92 -23.75 18.64
C LEU A 244 -7.14 -24.29 19.38
N ALA A 245 -8.32 -23.68 19.19
CA ALA A 245 -9.58 -24.10 19.81
C ALA A 245 -9.89 -25.59 19.59
N ARG A 246 -9.66 -26.10 18.37
CA ARG A 246 -9.83 -27.53 18.04
C ARG A 246 -8.76 -28.41 18.69
N THR A 247 -7.52 -27.93 18.77
CA THR A 247 -6.41 -28.66 19.41
C THR A 247 -6.61 -28.79 20.93
N ILE A 248 -7.19 -27.78 21.57
CA ILE A 248 -7.47 -27.78 23.03
C ILE A 248 -8.90 -28.25 23.37
N ASP A 249 -9.69 -28.64 22.37
CA ASP A 249 -11.12 -29.01 22.48
C ASP A 249 -11.96 -28.01 23.29
N HIS A 250 -11.87 -26.72 22.90
CA HIS A 250 -12.55 -25.63 23.58
C HIS A 250 -13.35 -24.75 22.61
N PRO A 251 -14.44 -24.08 23.05
CA PRO A 251 -15.19 -23.14 22.22
C PRO A 251 -14.32 -21.98 21.72
N ILE A 252 -14.47 -21.62 20.45
CA ILE A 252 -13.72 -20.52 19.82
C ILE A 252 -13.91 -19.17 20.54
N ASP A 253 -15.09 -18.93 21.11
CA ASP A 253 -15.45 -17.67 21.77
C ASP A 253 -14.61 -17.37 23.02
N LEU A 254 -13.94 -18.39 23.56
CA LEU A 254 -13.09 -18.29 24.75
C LEU A 254 -11.59 -18.20 24.41
N VAL A 255 -11.23 -18.28 23.12
CA VAL A 255 -9.84 -18.26 22.66
C VAL A 255 -9.49 -16.87 22.12
N GLY A 256 -8.53 -16.21 22.77
CA GLY A 256 -7.96 -14.93 22.31
C GLY A 256 -6.52 -15.11 21.86
N VAL A 257 -6.14 -14.48 20.76
CA VAL A 257 -4.75 -14.41 20.29
C VAL A 257 -4.19 -13.03 20.61
N THR A 258 -3.08 -12.99 21.35
CA THR A 258 -2.39 -11.75 21.72
C THR A 258 -1.06 -11.65 20.99
N LEU A 259 -0.81 -10.51 20.36
CA LEU A 259 0.50 -10.20 19.75
C LEU A 259 1.41 -9.61 20.82
N THR A 260 2.59 -10.21 21.00
CA THR A 260 3.63 -9.67 21.88
C THR A 260 4.77 -9.13 21.03
N SER A 261 5.20 -7.89 21.29
CA SER A 261 6.37 -7.33 20.63
C SER A 261 7.62 -7.89 21.30
N ILE A 262 8.41 -8.66 20.56
CA ILE A 262 9.75 -9.05 21.02
C ILE A 262 10.69 -7.88 20.72
N PRO A 263 11.39 -7.31 21.71
CA PRO A 263 12.35 -6.25 21.46
C PRO A 263 13.47 -6.80 20.57
N CYS A 264 13.81 -6.05 19.53
CA CYS A 264 14.91 -6.40 18.63
C CYS A 264 16.22 -6.40 19.46
N GLN A 265 16.92 -7.55 19.51
CA GLN A 265 18.24 -7.67 20.12
C GLN A 265 19.33 -7.08 19.22
#